data_AF-D3D8X8-F1
#
_entry.id   AF-D3D8X8-F1
#
_cell.length_a   1.000
_cell.length_b   1.000
_cell.length_c   1.000
_cell.angle_alpha   90.00
_cell.angle_beta   90.00
_cell.angle_gamma   90.00
#
_symmetry.space_group_name_H-M   'P 1'
#
loop_
_entity.id
_entity.type
_entity.pdbx_description
1 polymer ?
#
loop_
_entity_poly.entity_id
_entity_poly.type
_entity_poly.pdbx_seq_one_letter_code
_entity_poly.pdbx_strand_id
1 'polypeptide(L)'
;MLLKDAKATGTPIDGADGLLNQMTKAALERVLQVEMTDHLGYEVGDPAGQGTGNSRNGKSRKTVSTRNGPVEIEVPRDRNGSFEPTIVPKRARRLGNLDDMVLSLYSRGMTTRDIEAHLREVYGVQASRELEVGPVLRTVIPMRDN
;
A
#
# COMPACT_ATOMS: atom_id res chain seq x y z
N MET A 1 22.16 2.96 9.82
CA MET A 1 20.70 2.70 9.98
C MET A 1 20.04 4.02 9.72
N LEU A 2 19.08 4.11 8.80
CA LEU A 2 18.61 5.39 8.22
C LEU A 2 18.35 6.52 9.25
N LEU A 3 17.78 6.21 10.43
CA LEU A 3 17.55 7.18 11.51
C LEU A 3 18.85 7.75 12.12
N LYS A 4 19.92 6.95 12.19
CA LYS A 4 21.26 7.38 12.60
C LYS A 4 21.97 8.18 11.49
N ASP A 5 21.68 7.85 10.23
CA ASP A 5 22.36 8.42 9.06
C ASP A 5 21.76 9.81 8.70
N ALA A 6 20.47 10.04 8.96
CA ALA A 6 19.79 11.31 8.69
C ALA A 6 20.28 12.50 9.53
N LYS A 7 20.78 12.26 10.74
CA LYS A 7 21.42 13.31 11.55
C LYS A 7 22.72 13.83 10.90
N ALA A 8 23.36 13.03 10.04
CA ALA A 8 24.59 13.41 9.37
C ALA A 8 24.35 14.23 8.08
N THR A 9 23.17 14.16 7.48
CA THR A 9 22.84 14.80 6.19
C THR A 9 22.11 16.14 6.32
N GLY A 10 21.83 16.61 7.55
CA GLY A 10 21.11 17.87 7.77
C GLY A 10 19.62 17.84 7.39
N THR A 11 19.08 16.64 7.14
CA THR A 11 17.65 16.46 6.84
C THR A 11 16.84 16.66 8.12
N PRO A 12 15.78 17.50 8.10
CA PRO A 12 14.85 17.58 9.22
C PRO A 12 14.32 16.19 9.58
N ILE A 13 14.20 15.90 10.88
CA ILE A 13 13.67 14.60 11.31
C ILE A 13 12.16 14.56 11.03
N ASP A 14 11.47 15.62 11.40
CA ASP A 14 10.04 15.85 11.27
C ASP A 14 9.71 16.86 10.15
N GLY A 15 8.41 17.12 9.95
CA GLY A 15 7.91 17.98 8.88
C GLY A 15 7.67 17.25 7.56
N ALA A 16 7.02 17.96 6.62
CA ALA A 16 6.53 17.38 5.37
C ALA A 16 7.66 16.73 4.55
N ASP A 17 8.81 17.39 4.51
CA ASP A 17 10.03 16.94 3.81
C ASP A 17 11.00 16.17 4.73
N GLY A 18 10.60 15.93 5.98
CA GLY A 18 11.42 15.29 6.99
C GLY A 18 11.61 13.79 6.77
N LEU A 19 12.65 13.25 7.39
CA LEU A 19 13.02 11.84 7.29
C LEU A 19 11.84 10.91 7.62
N LEU A 20 11.07 11.21 8.67
CA LEU A 20 9.96 10.35 9.10
C LEU A 20 8.90 10.19 7.99
N ASN A 21 8.64 11.25 7.21
CA ASN A 21 7.74 11.19 6.07
C ASN A 21 8.34 10.42 4.89
N GLN A 22 9.64 10.58 4.62
CA GLN A 22 10.33 9.80 3.59
C GLN A 22 10.32 8.30 3.89
N MET A 23 10.49 7.94 5.17
CA MET A 23 10.42 6.55 5.65
C MET A 23 9.01 5.99 5.52
N THR A 24 8.00 6.77 5.91
CA THR A 24 6.59 6.41 5.76
C THR A 24 6.24 6.18 4.29
N LYS A 25 6.65 7.09 3.40
CA LYS A 25 6.50 6.96 1.95
C LYS A 25 7.12 5.67 1.44
N ALA A 26 8.38 5.40 1.77
CA ALA A 26 9.10 4.23 1.29
C ALA A 26 8.40 2.92 1.71
N ALA A 27 7.94 2.83 2.96
CA ALA A 27 7.21 1.66 3.44
C ALA A 27 5.87 1.47 2.70
N LEU A 28 5.08 2.53 2.52
CA LEU A 28 3.80 2.45 1.83
C LEU A 28 3.95 2.06 0.37
N GLU A 29 4.87 2.69 -0.36
CA GLU A 29 5.12 2.36 -1.77
C GLU A 29 5.60 0.92 -1.94
N ARG A 30 6.42 0.43 -1.01
CA ARG A 30 6.89 -0.95 -1.00
C ARG A 30 5.73 -1.93 -0.82
N VAL A 31 4.86 -1.72 0.17
CA VAL A 31 3.68 -2.57 0.41
C VAL A 31 2.75 -2.54 -0.79
N LEU A 32 2.50 -1.36 -1.38
CA LEU A 32 1.66 -1.22 -2.56
C LEU A 32 2.20 -1.99 -3.78
N GLN A 33 3.53 -2.06 -3.96
CA GLN A 33 4.10 -2.90 -5.02
C GLN A 33 3.80 -4.38 -4.80
N VAL A 34 3.81 -4.82 -3.55
CA VAL A 34 3.52 -6.22 -3.25
C VAL A 34 2.04 -6.53 -3.41
N GLU A 35 1.15 -5.64 -2.95
CA GLU A 35 -0.29 -5.78 -3.24
C GLU A 35 -0.54 -5.88 -4.76
N MET A 36 0.21 -5.12 -5.58
CA MET A 36 0.13 -5.22 -7.03
C MET A 36 0.66 -6.56 -7.57
N THR A 37 1.74 -7.09 -6.99
CA THR A 37 2.23 -8.44 -7.32
C THR A 37 1.19 -9.49 -6.98
N ASP A 38 0.59 -9.43 -5.80
CA ASP A 38 -0.45 -10.37 -5.35
C ASP A 38 -1.70 -10.26 -6.23
N HIS A 39 -2.14 -9.03 -6.56
CA HIS A 39 -3.28 -8.76 -7.45
C HIS A 39 -3.09 -9.33 -8.86
N LEU A 40 -1.88 -9.20 -9.42
CA LEU A 40 -1.57 -9.70 -10.76
C LEU A 40 -1.18 -11.19 -10.77
N GLY A 41 -0.73 -11.73 -9.64
CA GLY A 41 -0.24 -13.10 -9.51
C GLY A 41 1.17 -13.33 -10.07
N TYR A 42 1.93 -12.26 -10.38
CA TYR A 42 3.29 -12.36 -10.92
C TYR A 42 4.13 -11.12 -10.64
N GLU A 43 5.46 -11.30 -10.57
CA GLU A 43 6.41 -10.24 -10.23
C GLU A 43 6.71 -9.29 -11.40
N VAL A 44 7.36 -8.16 -11.11
CA VAL A 44 7.80 -7.23 -12.16
C VAL A 44 8.81 -7.92 -13.09
N GLY A 45 8.51 -7.97 -14.39
CA GLY A 45 9.38 -8.57 -15.40
C GLY A 45 9.26 -10.10 -15.53
N ASP A 46 8.36 -10.73 -14.77
CA ASP A 46 8.13 -12.17 -14.83
C ASP A 46 7.45 -12.57 -16.16
N PRO A 47 7.99 -13.54 -16.92
CA PRO A 47 7.34 -14.09 -18.11
C PRO A 47 5.93 -14.64 -17.86
N ALA A 48 5.61 -15.06 -16.63
CA ALA A 48 4.27 -15.50 -16.24
C ALA A 48 3.18 -14.45 -16.49
N GLY A 49 3.56 -13.16 -16.55
CA GLY A 49 2.65 -12.07 -16.87
C GLY A 49 2.26 -11.95 -18.35
N GLN A 50 2.98 -12.61 -19.26
CA GLN A 50 2.72 -12.51 -20.70
C GLN A 50 1.42 -13.21 -21.08
N GLY A 51 0.54 -12.50 -21.78
CA GLY A 51 -0.74 -13.07 -22.25
C GLY A 51 -1.82 -13.24 -21.17
N THR A 52 -1.60 -12.77 -19.93
CA THR A 52 -2.59 -12.85 -18.83
C THR A 52 -3.79 -11.91 -18.98
N GLY A 53 -3.74 -10.96 -19.93
CA GLY A 53 -4.81 -9.99 -20.19
C GLY A 53 -4.85 -8.79 -19.23
N ASN A 54 -4.01 -8.76 -18.18
CA ASN A 54 -3.78 -7.57 -17.36
C ASN A 54 -2.28 -7.35 -17.15
N SER A 55 -1.88 -6.10 -16.89
CA SER A 55 -0.47 -5.77 -16.66
C SER A 55 -0.30 -4.49 -15.86
N ARG A 56 0.86 -4.34 -15.20
CA ARG A 56 1.25 -3.06 -14.59
C ARG A 56 1.30 -1.97 -15.68
N ASN A 57 0.66 -0.82 -15.42
CA ASN A 57 0.52 0.28 -16.37
C ASN A 57 0.83 1.63 -15.69
N GLY A 58 2.08 1.77 -15.23
CA GLY A 58 2.58 2.97 -14.60
C GLY A 58 2.11 3.15 -13.16
N LYS A 59 2.21 4.39 -12.68
CA LYS A 59 1.86 4.80 -11.32
C LYS A 59 1.09 6.12 -11.33
N SER A 60 0.26 6.34 -10.31
CA SER A 60 -0.41 7.62 -10.06
C SER A 60 0.08 8.24 -8.76
N ARG A 61 0.29 9.56 -8.75
CA ARG A 61 0.66 10.30 -7.55
C ARG A 61 -0.55 10.53 -6.65
N LYS A 62 -0.33 10.37 -5.35
CA LYS A 62 -1.35 10.58 -4.32
C LYS A 62 -0.71 11.20 -3.08
N THR A 63 -1.13 12.40 -2.73
CA THR A 63 -0.82 12.98 -1.42
C THR A 63 -1.67 12.33 -0.34
N VAL A 64 -1.04 11.85 0.73
CA VAL A 64 -1.68 11.32 1.92
C VAL A 64 -1.27 12.15 3.14
N SER A 65 -2.18 12.32 4.09
CA SER A 65 -1.94 13.05 5.33
C SER A 65 -1.36 12.12 6.38
N THR A 66 -0.21 12.50 6.95
CA THR A 66 0.43 11.86 8.11
C THR A 66 0.51 12.87 9.26
N ARG A 67 0.91 12.41 10.45
CA ARG A 67 1.21 13.29 11.59
C ARG A 67 2.36 14.26 11.35
N ASN A 68 3.35 13.88 10.54
CA ASN A 68 4.51 14.73 10.25
C ASN A 68 4.26 15.68 9.07
N GLY A 69 3.06 15.66 8.49
CA GLY A 69 2.65 16.51 7.37
C GLY A 69 2.27 15.71 6.13
N PRO A 70 1.70 16.35 5.11
CA PRO A 70 1.33 15.67 3.88
C PRO A 70 2.56 15.06 3.19
N VAL A 71 2.40 13.85 2.65
CA VAL A 71 3.44 13.16 1.88
C VAL A 71 2.87 12.66 0.55
N GLU A 72 3.59 12.88 -0.55
CA GLU A 72 3.23 12.35 -1.87
C GLU A 72 3.81 10.95 -2.08
N ILE A 73 2.93 9.99 -2.37
CA ILE A 73 3.29 8.61 -2.71
C ILE A 73 2.91 8.27 -4.14
N GLU A 74 3.62 7.30 -4.73
CA GLU A 74 3.30 6.70 -6.02
C GLU A 74 2.54 5.37 -5.86
N VAL A 75 1.29 5.35 -6.31
CA VAL A 75 0.43 4.16 -6.26
C VAL A 75 0.52 3.42 -7.61
N PRO A 76 0.87 2.12 -7.63
CA PRO A 76 0.91 1.36 -8.88
C PRO A 76 -0.48 1.20 -9.48
N ARG A 77 -0.53 1.05 -10.80
CA ARG A 77 -1.78 0.84 -11.54
C ARG A 77 -1.68 -0.40 -12.41
N ASP A 78 -2.80 -1.08 -12.57
CA ASP A 78 -2.98 -2.11 -13.58
C ASP A 78 -3.64 -1.52 -14.84
N ARG A 79 -3.50 -2.23 -15.96
CA ARG A 79 -4.02 -1.84 -17.27
C ARG A 79 -5.55 -1.82 -17.27
N ASN A 80 -6.16 -2.76 -16.57
CA ASN A 80 -7.61 -2.90 -16.53
C ASN A 80 -8.27 -1.98 -15.47
N GLY A 81 -7.48 -1.29 -14.65
CA GLY A 81 -7.98 -0.41 -13.58
C GLY A 81 -8.69 -1.15 -12.43
N SER A 82 -8.50 -2.47 -12.35
CA SER A 82 -9.15 -3.38 -11.41
C SER A 82 -8.43 -3.46 -10.06
N PHE A 83 -7.22 -2.93 -9.94
CA PHE A 83 -6.47 -2.95 -8.69
C PHE A 83 -7.15 -2.10 -7.62
N GLU A 84 -7.49 -2.70 -6.47
CA GLU A 84 -8.04 -2.05 -5.29
C GLU A 84 -7.07 -2.21 -4.10
N PRO A 85 -6.17 -1.24 -3.87
CA PRO A 85 -5.18 -1.34 -2.79
C PRO A 85 -5.86 -1.29 -1.41
N THR A 86 -5.43 -2.15 -0.50
CA THR A 86 -5.97 -2.22 0.87
C THR A 86 -5.27 -1.20 1.77
N ILE A 87 -3.94 -1.15 1.70
CA ILE A 87 -3.13 -0.32 2.60
C ILE A 87 -3.40 1.19 2.41
N VAL A 88 -3.69 1.60 1.18
CA VAL A 88 -4.01 3.00 0.84
C VAL A 88 -5.23 3.02 -0.11
N PRO A 89 -6.45 2.87 0.43
CA PRO A 89 -7.67 2.70 -0.37
C PRO A 89 -7.90 3.84 -1.37
N LYS A 90 -8.57 3.55 -2.49
CA LYS A 90 -8.91 4.57 -3.48
C LYS A 90 -9.65 5.73 -2.82
N ARG A 91 -9.29 6.96 -3.21
CA ARG A 91 -9.85 8.24 -2.71
C ARG A 91 -9.56 8.56 -1.22
N ALA A 92 -9.15 7.60 -0.39
CA ALA A 92 -8.78 7.85 1.01
C ALA A 92 -7.48 8.66 1.10
N ARG A 93 -7.47 9.77 1.85
CA ARG A 93 -6.28 10.63 2.00
C ARG A 93 -5.63 10.54 3.38
N ARG A 94 -6.35 10.07 4.40
CA ARG A 94 -5.83 9.87 5.75
C ARG A 94 -5.44 8.42 5.94
N LEU A 95 -4.28 8.18 6.52
CA LEU A 95 -3.75 6.83 6.76
C LEU A 95 -4.14 6.24 8.12
N GLY A 96 -4.92 6.98 8.93
CA GLY A 96 -5.30 6.52 10.27
C GLY A 96 -4.08 6.34 11.16
N ASN A 97 -3.95 5.16 11.77
CA ASN A 97 -2.84 4.80 12.68
C ASN A 97 -1.66 4.12 11.95
N LEU A 98 -1.74 4.01 10.62
CA LEU A 98 -0.72 3.29 9.83
C LEU A 98 0.62 4.02 9.84
N ASP A 99 0.62 5.35 9.80
CA ASP A 99 1.83 6.16 9.88
C ASP A 99 2.54 5.96 11.23
N ASP A 100 1.81 6.01 12.34
CA ASP A 100 2.34 5.72 13.67
C ASP A 100 2.98 4.34 13.77
N MET A 101 2.32 3.34 13.16
CA MET A 101 2.81 1.98 13.16
C MET A 101 4.14 1.88 12.41
N VAL A 102 4.21 2.43 11.20
CA VAL A 102 5.44 2.44 10.39
C VAL A 102 6.58 3.10 11.15
N LEU A 103 6.35 4.27 11.74
CA LEU A 103 7.35 4.99 12.52
C LEU A 103 7.78 4.19 13.77
N SER A 104 6.85 3.54 14.45
CA SER A 104 7.15 2.69 15.60
C SER A 104 8.06 1.53 15.23
N LEU A 105 7.78 0.84 14.11
CA LEU A 105 8.60 -0.29 13.66
C LEU A 105 10.01 0.17 13.29
N TYR A 106 10.14 1.30 12.62
CA TYR A 106 11.45 1.90 12.35
C TYR A 106 12.20 2.30 13.63
N SER A 107 11.52 2.87 14.62
CA SER A 107 12.13 3.24 15.90
C SER A 107 12.71 2.03 16.65
N ARG A 108 12.13 0.84 16.42
CA ARG A 108 12.59 -0.44 16.97
C ARG A 108 13.73 -1.09 16.17
N GLY A 109 14.23 -0.44 15.12
CA GLY A 109 15.33 -0.96 14.32
C GLY A 109 14.93 -1.91 13.18
N MET A 110 13.63 -2.06 12.90
CA MET A 110 13.17 -2.94 11.82
C MET A 110 13.57 -2.40 10.45
N THR A 111 13.92 -3.31 9.53
CA THR A 111 14.23 -2.93 8.15
C THR A 111 12.94 -2.64 7.37
N THR A 112 13.06 -1.97 6.22
CA THR A 112 11.92 -1.77 5.28
C THR A 112 11.24 -3.09 4.91
N ARG A 113 12.01 -4.18 4.78
CA ARG A 113 11.48 -5.51 4.45
C ARG A 113 10.70 -6.12 5.61
N ASP A 114 11.18 -5.95 6.84
CA ASP A 114 10.48 -6.43 8.04
C ASP A 114 9.17 -5.66 8.25
N ILE A 115 9.21 -4.34 8.03
CA ILE A 115 8.03 -3.47 8.10
C ILE A 115 7.00 -3.88 7.05
N GLU A 116 7.43 -4.10 5.82
CA GLU A 116 6.58 -4.60 4.74
C GLU A 116 5.90 -5.92 5.13
N ALA A 117 6.67 -6.89 5.65
CA ALA A 117 6.14 -8.18 6.10
C ALA A 117 5.11 -8.00 7.24
N HIS A 118 5.40 -7.14 8.21
CA HIS A 118 4.51 -6.88 9.33
C HIS A 118 3.22 -6.15 8.91
N LEU A 119 3.32 -5.17 8.02
CA LEU A 119 2.15 -4.49 7.47
C LEU A 119 1.28 -5.47 6.67
N ARG A 120 1.88 -6.36 5.89
CA ARG A 120 1.14 -7.43 5.20
C ARG A 120 0.47 -8.38 6.19
N GLU A 121 1.13 -8.74 7.29
CA GLU A 121 0.53 -9.59 8.32
C GLU A 121 -0.68 -8.90 8.97
N VAL A 122 -0.53 -7.67 9.47
CA VAL A 122 -1.58 -6.97 10.19
C VAL A 122 -2.75 -6.58 9.27
N TYR A 123 -2.46 -6.00 8.11
CA TYR A 123 -3.49 -5.51 7.19
C TYR A 123 -3.95 -6.57 6.19
N GLY A 124 -3.11 -7.53 5.81
CA GLY A 124 -3.52 -8.69 5.00
C GLY A 124 -4.43 -9.64 5.78
N VAL A 125 -4.28 -9.75 7.11
CA VAL A 125 -5.24 -10.48 7.96
C VAL A 125 -6.56 -9.73 8.12
N GLN A 126 -6.54 -8.40 8.21
CA GLN A 126 -7.77 -7.59 8.25
C GLN A 126 -8.52 -7.63 6.93
N ALA A 127 -7.80 -7.51 5.80
CA ALA A 127 -8.36 -7.73 4.48
C ALA A 127 -8.91 -9.15 4.35
N SER A 128 -8.22 -10.19 4.82
CA SER A 128 -8.73 -11.56 4.76
C SER A 128 -10.01 -11.77 5.58
N ARG A 129 -10.16 -11.11 6.75
CA ARG A 129 -11.42 -11.16 7.53
C ARG A 129 -12.56 -10.39 6.89
N GLU A 130 -12.27 -9.30 6.17
CA GLU A 130 -13.28 -8.52 5.43
C GLU A 130 -13.57 -9.14 4.05
N LEU A 131 -12.59 -9.83 3.45
CA LEU A 131 -12.69 -10.64 2.24
C LEU A 131 -13.34 -12.01 2.49
N GLU A 132 -13.43 -12.47 3.74
CA GLU A 132 -14.35 -13.55 4.15
C GLU A 132 -15.83 -13.10 4.17
N VAL A 133 -16.11 -11.84 3.84
CA VAL A 133 -17.43 -11.39 3.40
C VAL A 133 -17.36 -11.11 1.91
N GLY A 134 -17.14 -12.17 1.13
CA GLY A 134 -17.41 -12.12 -0.30
C GLY A 134 -18.83 -11.61 -0.54
N PRO A 135 -19.08 -10.74 -1.54
CA PRO A 135 -20.42 -10.56 -2.01
C PRO A 135 -20.83 -11.85 -2.72
N VAL A 136 -21.45 -12.73 -1.94
CA VAL A 136 -22.82 -13.15 -2.22
C VAL A 136 -23.59 -11.90 -2.66
N LEU A 137 -23.51 -11.58 -3.95
CA LEU A 137 -24.55 -10.88 -4.70
C LEU A 137 -25.00 -11.79 -5.84
N ARG A 138 -25.30 -13.04 -5.47
CA ARG A 138 -26.32 -13.83 -6.16
C ARG A 138 -27.68 -13.34 -5.67
N THR A 139 -28.12 -12.18 -6.15
CA THR A 139 -29.54 -11.83 -6.11
C THR A 139 -29.86 -10.96 -7.32
N VAL A 140 -29.83 -11.58 -8.51
CA VAL A 140 -30.76 -11.17 -9.56
C VAL A 140 -32.06 -11.89 -9.24
N ILE A 141 -33.05 -11.10 -8.83
CA ILE A 141 -34.40 -11.49 -8.42
C ILE A 141 -35.07 -12.33 -9.53
N PRO A 142 -35.76 -13.44 -9.19
CA PRO A 142 -36.68 -14.12 -10.08
C PRO A 142 -38.08 -13.51 -9.95
N MET A 143 -38.61 -12.89 -11.00
CA MET A 143 -40.03 -12.51 -11.17
C MET A 143 -40.23 -12.25 -12.67
N ARG A 144 -41.13 -12.90 -13.42
CA ARG A 144 -42.44 -13.47 -13.11
C ARG A 144 -42.81 -14.51 -14.17
N ASP A 145 -43.57 -15.51 -13.75
CA ASP A 145 -44.49 -16.24 -14.61
C ASP A 145 -45.47 -15.26 -15.28
N ASN A 146 -45.60 -15.38 -16.60
CA ASN A 146 -46.88 -15.34 -17.31
C ASN A 146 -46.73 -16.03 -18.67
#